data_AF-A0A6B3UI85-F1
#
_entry.id   AF-A0A6B3UI85-F1
#
_cell.length_a   1.000
_cell.length_b   1.000
_cell.length_c   1.000
_cell.angle_alpha   90.00
_cell.angle_beta   90.00
_cell.angle_gamma   90.00
#
_symmetry.space_group_name_H-M   'P 1'
#
loop_
_entity.id
_entity.type
_entity.pdbx_description
1 polymer ?
#
loop_
_entity_poly.entity_id
_entity_poly.type
_entity_poly.pdbx_seq_one_letter_code
_entity_poly.pdbx_strand_id
1 'polypeptide(L)' 'MGARARRAVAAVGVLAFLGFYIWAAATLADRLPDVRWVQLIYFVVVGTAWGVPIMPLLWWAERGDRPRR' A
#
# COMPACT_ATOMS: atom_id res chain seq x y z
N MET A 1 -3.80 21.54 -9.90
CA MET A 1 -4.29 20.23 -10.43
C MET A 1 -5.76 20.05 -10.07
N GLY A 2 -6.61 19.72 -11.04
CA GLY A 2 -8.03 19.43 -10.79
C GLY A 2 -8.23 18.15 -9.96
N ALA A 3 -9.40 17.99 -9.34
CA ALA A 3 -9.70 16.85 -8.47
C ALA A 3 -9.53 15.49 -9.17
N ARG A 4 -9.88 15.38 -10.46
CA ARG A 4 -9.69 14.15 -11.26
C ARG A 4 -8.22 13.78 -11.43
N ALA A 5 -7.34 14.75 -11.69
CA ALA A 5 -5.90 14.49 -11.87
C ALA A 5 -5.25 14.01 -10.57
N ARG A 6 -5.62 14.57 -9.41
CA ARG A 6 -5.13 14.11 -8.10
C ARG A 6 -5.57 12.67 -7.80
N ARG A 7 -6.82 12.32 -8.12
CA ARG A 7 -7.32 10.94 -7.98
C ARG A 7 -6.58 9.96 -8.89
N ALA A 8 -6.31 10.33 -10.14
CA ALA A 8 -5.54 9.50 -11.06
C ALA A 8 -4.11 9.26 -10.56
N VAL A 9 -3.42 10.31 -10.08
CA VAL A 9 -2.08 10.19 -9.49
C VAL A 9 -2.10 9.35 -8.23
N ALA A 10 -3.10 9.53 -7.36
CA ALA A 10 -3.26 8.70 -6.17
C ALA A 10 -3.48 7.22 -6.54
N ALA A 11 -4.36 6.92 -7.51
CA ALA A 11 -4.60 5.55 -7.96
C ALA A 11 -3.33 4.90 -8.53
N VAL A 12 -2.61 5.60 -9.41
CA VAL A 12 -1.33 5.10 -9.97
C VAL A 12 -0.29 4.92 -8.86
N GLY A 13 -0.22 5.84 -7.90
CA GLY A 13 0.66 5.74 -6.74
C GLY A 13 0.36 4.53 -5.87
N VAL A 14 -0.93 4.24 -5.59
CA VAL A 14 -1.34 3.02 -4.87
C VAL A 14 -0.92 1.78 -5.64
N LEU A 15 -1.17 1.71 -6.95
CA LEU A 15 -0.83 0.54 -7.77
C LEU A 15 0.67 0.30 -7.82
N ALA A 16 1.46 1.36 -8.02
CA ALA A 16 2.92 1.28 -8.03
C ALA A 16 3.48 0.84 -6.67
N PHE A 17 2.95 1.42 -5.59
CA PHE A 17 3.30 1.02 -4.22
C PHE A 17 2.96 -0.44 -3.96
N LEU A 18 1.76 -0.88 -4.30
CA LEU A 18 1.29 -2.24 -4.05
C LEU A 18 2.11 -3.25 -4.85
N GLY A 19 2.44 -2.94 -6.11
CA GLY A 19 3.32 -3.76 -6.94
C GLY A 19 4.72 -3.90 -6.34
N PHE A 20 5.34 -2.78 -5.93
CA PHE A 20 6.64 -2.79 -5.27
C PHE A 20 6.61 -3.53 -3.93
N TYR A 21 5.54 -3.33 -3.15
CA TYR A 21 5.34 -3.96 -1.86
C TYR A 21 5.21 -5.48 -1.98
N ILE A 22 4.38 -5.97 -2.91
CA ILE A 22 4.22 -7.42 -3.17
C ILE A 22 5.54 -8.02 -3.63
N TRP A 23 6.26 -7.34 -4.54
CA TRP A 23 7.57 -7.79 -4.99
C TRP A 23 8.57 -7.89 -3.83
N ALA A 24 8.69 -6.84 -3.00
CA ALA A 24 9.56 -6.84 -1.84
C ALA A 24 9.16 -7.93 -0.83
N ALA A 25 7.87 -8.11 -0.58
CA ALA A 25 7.34 -9.15 0.29
C ALA A 25 7.67 -10.57 -0.23
N ALA A 26 7.44 -10.85 -1.51
CA ALA A 26 7.75 -12.15 -2.09
C ALA A 26 9.26 -12.46 -2.03
N THR A 27 10.10 -11.49 -2.42
CA THR A 27 11.57 -11.67 -2.37
C THR A 27 12.09 -11.88 -0.95
N LEU A 28 11.46 -11.26 0.04
CA LEU A 28 11.82 -11.45 1.44
C LEU A 28 11.28 -12.79 1.97
N ALA A 29 10.09 -13.22 1.53
CA ALA A 29 9.51 -14.55 1.80
C ALA A 29 10.48 -15.68 1.43
N ASP A 30 11.11 -15.58 0.25
CA ASP A 30 12.08 -16.58 -0.26
C ASP A 30 13.36 -16.67 0.59
N ARG A 31 13.63 -15.67 1.43
CA ARG A 31 14.79 -15.63 2.33
C ARG A 31 14.49 -16.19 3.72
N LEU A 32 13.22 -16.46 4.05
CA LEU A 32 12.86 -16.97 5.38
C LEU A 32 13.22 -18.45 5.53
N PRO A 33 13.55 -18.89 6.76
CA PRO A 33 13.72 -20.30 7.07
C PRO A 33 12.45 -21.10 6.75
N ASP A 34 12.60 -22.37 6.37
CA ASP A 34 11.48 -23.28 6.13
C ASP A 34 10.85 -23.77 7.45
N VAL A 35 10.32 -22.82 8.21
CA VAL A 35 9.66 -23.02 9.50
C VAL A 35 8.27 -22.43 9.40
N ARG A 36 7.26 -23.30 9.46
CA ARG A 36 5.85 -22.93 9.22
C ARG A 36 5.34 -21.79 10.10
N TRP A 37 5.76 -21.73 11.37
CA TRP A 37 5.38 -20.64 12.28
C TRP A 37 5.98 -19.29 11.89
N VAL A 38 7.21 -19.30 11.37
CA VAL A 38 7.91 -18.09 10.92
C VAL A 38 7.23 -17.52 9.68
N GLN A 39 6.91 -18.39 8.71
CA GLN A 39 6.13 -18.00 7.53
C GLN A 39 4.75 -17.45 7.92
N LEU A 40 4.07 -18.09 8.87
CA LEU A 40 2.75 -17.66 9.32
C LEU A 40 2.79 -16.24 9.93
N ILE A 41 3.72 -15.99 10.86
CA ILE A 41 3.89 -14.67 11.48
C ILE A 41 4.27 -13.64 10.40
N TYR A 42 5.18 -13.99 9.51
CA TYR A 42 5.62 -13.12 8.42
C TYR A 42 4.44 -12.69 7.53
N PHE A 43 3.64 -13.64 7.06
CA PHE A 43 2.48 -13.34 6.20
C PHE A 43 1.38 -12.58 6.94
N VAL A 44 1.17 -12.81 8.24
CA VAL A 44 0.22 -12.02 9.04
C VAL A 44 0.67 -10.56 9.12
N VAL A 45 1.94 -10.31 9.46
CA VAL A 45 2.49 -8.97 9.62
C VAL A 45 2.52 -8.23 8.28
N VAL A 46 3.07 -8.85 7.24
CA VAL A 46 3.11 -8.26 5.89
C VAL A 46 1.70 -8.08 5.33
N GLY A 47 0.81 -9.05 5.55
CA GLY A 47 -0.58 -8.99 5.12
C GLY A 47 -1.41 -7.88 5.79
N THR A 48 -0.99 -7.35 6.94
CA THR A 48 -1.67 -6.22 7.60
C THR A 48 -0.90 -4.90 7.49
N ALA A 49 0.42 -4.92 7.33
CA ALA A 49 1.24 -3.71 7.29
C ALA A 49 1.02 -2.83 6.05
N TRP A 50 0.57 -3.39 4.93
CA TRP A 50 0.40 -2.66 3.66
C TRP A 50 -0.64 -1.54 3.69
N GLY A 51 -1.64 -1.59 4.59
CA GLY A 51 -2.70 -0.59 4.66
C GLY A 51 -2.23 0.78 5.20
N VAL A 52 -1.20 0.77 6.05
CA VAL A 52 -0.63 1.99 6.67
C VAL A 52 -0.13 3.00 5.64
N PRO A 53 0.70 2.62 4.65
CA PRO A 53 1.20 3.56 3.63
C PRO A 53 0.16 4.06 2.64
N ILE A 54 -1.00 3.41 2.50
CA ILE A 54 -2.07 3.85 1.58
C ILE A 54 -2.90 4.99 2.16
N MET A 55 -3.14 4.98 3.48
CA MET A 55 -3.89 6.01 4.22
C MET A 55 -3.51 7.48 3.86
N PRO A 56 -2.23 7.89 3.89
CA PRO A 56 -1.87 9.28 3.59
C PRO A 56 -2.17 9.68 2.13
N LEU A 57 -2.03 8.75 1.19
CA LEU A 57 -2.28 9.00 -0.23
C LEU A 57 -3.78 9.17 -0.52
N LEU A 58 -4.61 8.34 0.11
CA LEU A 58 -6.07 8.47 0.06
C LEU A 58 -6.53 9.79 0.68
N TRP A 59 -6.00 10.14 1.85
CA TRP A 59 -6.37 11.39 2.52
C TRP A 59 -5.96 12.64 1.72
N TRP A 60 -4.83 12.58 1.02
CA TRP A 60 -4.41 13.63 0.10
C TRP A 60 -5.35 13.74 -1.11
N ALA A 61 -5.79 12.61 -1.67
CA ALA A 61 -6.74 12.58 -2.78
C ALA A 61 -8.10 13.18 -2.38
N GLU A 62 -8.55 12.92 -1.16
CA GLU A 62 -9.83 13.40 -0.59
C GLU A 62 -9.79 14.88 -0.15
N ARG A 63 -8.65 15.37 0.36
CA ARG A 63 -8.50 16.77 0.82
C ARG A 63 -8.84 17.81 -0.25
N GLY A 64 -8.76 17.43 -1.52
CA GLY A 64 -9.11 18.28 -2.64
C GLY A 64 -10.60 18.41 -2.95
N ASP A 65 -11.46 17.68 -2.24
CA ASP A 65 -12.89 17.52 -2.51
C ASP A 65 -13.80 18.18 -1.46
N ARG A 66 -13.24 19.02 -0.56
CA ARG A 66 -14.06 19.79 0.37
C ARG A 66 -14.99 20.73 -0.42
N PRO A 67 -16.32 20.60 -0.29
CA PRO A 67 -17.23 21.62 -0.78
C PRO A 67 -16.89 22.91 -0.02
N ARG A 68 -16.54 23.98 -0.74
CA ARG A 68 -16.56 25.32 -0.17
C ARG A 68 -18.03 25.63 0.14
N ARG A 69 -18.45 25.40 1.38
CA ARG A 69 -19.62 26.07 1.96
C ARG A 69 -19.16 27.38 2.58
#